data_AF-A0A5E5QRH3-F1
#
_entry.id   AF-A0A5E5QRH3-F1
#
_cell.length_a   1.000
_cell.length_b   1.000
_cell.length_c   1.000
_cell.angle_alpha   90.00
_cell.angle_beta   90.00
_cell.angle_gamma   90.00
#
_symmetry.space_group_name_H-M   'P 1'
#
loop_
_entity.id
_entity.type
_entity.pdbx_description
1 polymer ?
#
loop_
_entity_poly.entity_id
_entity_poly.type
_entity_poly.pdbx_seq_one_letter_code
_entity_poly.pdbx_strand_id
1 'polypeptide(L)'
;YNELQSDSSESNNTANGRNKDLSAIIEAKLTALNLSDYSVQMIRNRAEAMSCGGCHQNSNNAEIAPNVNWPKSGDFVHVDERGTLSPALTEQFLPARAAILKDYLQKYKTLKKGELRALPTVTD
;
A
#
# COMPACT_ATOMS: atom_id res chain seq x y z
N TYR A 1 -10.92 0.41 17.37
CA TYR A 1 -10.48 0.97 16.09
C TYR A 1 -9.21 1.77 16.34
N ASN A 2 -8.10 1.40 15.70
CA ASN A 2 -6.91 2.25 15.65
C ASN A 2 -7.15 3.34 14.58
N GLU A 3 -6.58 4.51 14.77
CA GLU A 3 -6.58 5.67 13.87
C GLU A 3 -6.11 5.40 12.43
N LEU A 4 -5.57 4.21 12.13
CA LEU A 4 -5.15 3.78 10.78
C LEU A 4 -5.96 2.59 10.22
N GLN A 5 -7.01 2.15 10.92
CA GLN A 5 -7.89 1.08 10.44
C GLN A 5 -9.16 1.71 9.86
N SER A 6 -9.35 1.57 8.55
CA SER A 6 -10.56 1.98 7.84
C SER A 6 -11.25 0.80 7.17
N ASP A 7 -12.57 0.87 7.07
CA ASP A 7 -13.35 0.06 6.12
C ASP A 7 -13.43 0.78 4.76
N SER A 8 -14.04 0.12 3.77
CA SER A 8 -14.18 0.65 2.41
C SER A 8 -15.16 1.83 2.27
N SER A 9 -15.76 2.33 3.36
CA SER A 9 -16.60 3.52 3.28
C SER A 9 -15.76 4.79 3.26
N GLU A 10 -16.14 5.75 2.44
CA GLU A 10 -15.51 7.09 2.42
C GLU A 10 -15.65 7.80 3.77
N SER A 11 -16.78 7.55 4.45
CA SER A 11 -17.04 8.04 5.81
C SER A 11 -16.09 7.47 6.85
N ASN A 12 -15.26 6.48 6.52
CA ASN A 12 -14.22 5.92 7.38
C ASN A 12 -12.79 6.15 6.84
N ASN A 13 -12.59 7.06 5.89
CA ASN A 13 -11.26 7.43 5.43
C ASN A 13 -10.45 8.11 6.55
N THR A 14 -9.42 7.41 7.05
CA THR A 14 -8.58 7.91 8.16
C THR A 14 -7.59 8.97 7.71
N ALA A 15 -7.37 9.11 6.39
CA ALA A 15 -6.51 10.13 5.85
C ALA A 15 -7.07 11.56 6.06
N ASN A 16 -8.37 11.71 6.25
CA ASN A 16 -9.05 13.00 6.43
C ASN A 16 -8.84 13.63 7.82
N GLY A 17 -7.93 13.12 8.65
CA GLY A 17 -7.36 13.88 9.76
C GLY A 17 -8.31 14.14 10.94
N ARG A 18 -8.91 13.09 11.51
CA ARG A 18 -9.82 13.22 12.69
C ARG A 18 -9.09 13.52 14.01
N ASN A 19 -7.79 13.22 14.09
CA ASN A 19 -6.97 13.41 15.29
C ASN A 19 -5.90 14.48 15.05
N LYS A 20 -6.02 15.62 15.75
CA LYS A 20 -5.11 16.76 15.64
C LYS A 20 -3.72 16.49 16.23
N ASP A 21 -3.64 15.69 17.28
CA ASP A 21 -2.37 15.34 17.94
C ASP A 21 -1.48 14.52 17.01
N LEU A 22 -2.08 13.61 16.23
CA LEU A 22 -1.35 12.83 15.23
C LEU A 22 -0.75 13.72 14.13
N SER A 23 -1.47 14.77 13.69
CA SER A 23 -0.92 15.69 12.67
C SER A 23 0.31 16.43 13.19
N ALA A 24 0.27 16.90 14.43
CA ALA A 24 1.41 17.58 15.06
C ALA A 24 2.62 16.64 15.23
N ILE A 25 2.38 15.38 15.60
CA ILE A 25 3.44 14.36 15.71
C ILE A 25 4.09 14.09 14.36
N ILE A 26 3.29 13.93 13.29
CA ILE A 26 3.81 13.70 11.94
C ILE A 26 4.65 14.89 11.50
N GLU A 27 4.14 16.12 11.64
CA GLU A 27 4.86 17.35 11.27
C GLU A 27 6.22 17.46 11.98
N ALA A 28 6.25 17.20 13.29
CA ALA A 28 7.49 17.20 14.07
C ALA A 28 8.49 16.14 13.58
N LYS A 29 8.00 14.97 13.17
CA LYS A 29 8.85 13.89 12.61
C LYS A 29 9.38 14.23 11.22
N LEU A 30 8.56 14.82 10.35
CA LEU A 30 8.98 15.28 9.03
C LEU A 30 10.09 16.33 9.15
N THR A 31 9.92 17.30 10.05
CA THR A 31 10.94 18.31 10.36
C THR A 31 12.22 17.67 10.87
N ALA A 32 12.13 16.75 11.85
CA ALA A 32 13.30 16.09 12.42
C ALA A 32 14.08 15.22 11.41
N LEU A 33 13.40 14.69 10.39
CA LEU A 33 14.00 13.90 9.31
C LEU A 33 14.45 14.76 8.11
N ASN A 34 14.25 16.08 8.15
CA ASN A 34 14.53 17.01 7.05
C ASN A 34 13.81 16.61 5.74
N LEU A 35 12.54 16.20 5.86
CA LEU A 35 11.68 15.79 4.73
C LEU A 35 10.69 16.91 4.38
N SER A 36 11.19 18.09 4.02
CA SER A 36 10.38 19.28 3.73
C SER A 36 9.39 19.12 2.58
N ASP A 37 9.68 18.21 1.64
CA ASP A 37 8.83 17.99 0.47
C ASP A 37 7.62 17.10 0.80
N TYR A 38 7.64 16.42 1.95
CA TYR A 38 6.52 15.61 2.41
C TYR A 38 5.54 16.45 3.22
N SER A 39 4.25 16.20 3.00
CA SER A 39 3.18 16.77 3.83
C SER A 39 2.62 15.74 4.82
N VAL A 40 2.00 16.21 5.91
CA VAL A 40 1.21 15.37 6.82
C VAL A 40 0.16 14.57 6.06
N GLN A 41 -0.48 15.17 5.05
CA GLN A 41 -1.51 14.51 4.25
C GLN A 41 -0.93 13.34 3.44
N MET A 42 0.26 13.48 2.85
CA MET A 42 0.93 12.37 2.15
C MET A 42 1.18 11.18 3.06
N ILE A 43 1.67 11.42 4.28
CA ILE A 43 1.92 10.36 5.26
C ILE A 43 0.61 9.66 5.65
N ARG A 44 -0.46 10.42 5.84
CA ARG A 44 -1.79 9.90 6.13
C ARG A 44 -2.37 9.09 4.96
N ASN A 45 -2.26 9.60 3.74
CA ASN A 45 -2.68 8.88 2.53
C ASN A 45 -1.91 7.57 2.36
N ARG A 46 -0.61 7.57 2.64
CA ARG A 46 0.23 6.38 2.57
C ARG A 46 -0.16 5.34 3.62
N ALA A 47 -0.52 5.78 4.83
CA ALA A 47 -1.01 4.89 5.87
C ALA A 47 -2.40 4.32 5.53
N GLU A 48 -3.32 5.16 5.02
CA GLU A 48 -4.63 4.73 4.52
C GLU A 48 -4.49 3.70 3.41
N ALA A 49 -3.57 3.88 2.46
CA ALA A 49 -3.35 2.93 1.35
C ALA A 49 -3.02 1.50 1.81
N MET A 50 -2.51 1.34 3.04
CA MET A 50 -2.17 0.05 3.64
C MET A 50 -3.27 -0.52 4.54
N SER A 51 -4.43 0.12 4.59
CA SER A 51 -5.62 -0.35 5.30
C SER A 51 -6.58 -1.09 4.34
N CYS A 52 -7.62 -1.71 4.90
CA CYS A 52 -8.70 -2.28 4.10
C CYS A 52 -9.35 -1.19 3.23
N GLY A 53 -9.73 -0.06 3.83
CA GLY A 53 -10.39 1.03 3.11
C GLY A 53 -9.55 1.66 2.00
N GLY A 54 -8.24 1.83 2.21
CA GLY A 54 -7.37 2.41 1.19
C GLY A 54 -7.06 1.49 0.02
N CYS A 55 -6.93 0.18 0.26
CA CYS A 55 -6.83 -0.79 -0.84
C CYS A 55 -8.10 -0.83 -1.69
N HIS A 56 -9.26 -0.62 -1.06
CA HIS A 56 -10.56 -0.75 -1.73
C HIS A 56 -11.03 0.54 -2.41
N GLN A 57 -10.89 1.72 -1.80
CA GLN A 57 -11.48 2.96 -2.35
C GLN A 57 -10.73 4.23 -1.95
N ASN A 58 -10.42 4.38 -0.67
CA ASN A 58 -10.10 5.68 -0.06
C ASN A 58 -8.77 6.30 -0.51
N SER A 59 -7.88 5.50 -1.11
CA SER A 59 -6.58 5.95 -1.59
C SER A 59 -6.50 6.05 -3.11
N ASN A 60 -7.59 5.83 -3.87
CA ASN A 60 -7.55 5.89 -5.33
C ASN A 60 -6.99 7.23 -5.82
N ASN A 61 -5.82 7.19 -6.49
CA ASN A 61 -5.10 8.37 -6.98
C ASN A 61 -4.67 9.39 -5.89
N ALA A 62 -4.69 9.02 -4.60
CA ALA A 62 -4.25 9.89 -3.52
C ALA A 62 -2.73 10.09 -3.55
N GLU A 63 -2.24 11.29 -3.31
CA GLU A 63 -0.79 11.56 -3.26
C GLU A 63 -0.20 10.98 -1.96
N ILE A 64 0.74 10.03 -2.06
CA ILE A 64 1.33 9.30 -0.92
C ILE A 64 2.79 9.70 -0.64
N ALA A 65 3.42 10.39 -1.57
CA ALA A 65 4.75 10.97 -1.48
C ALA A 65 4.90 12.04 -2.59
N PRO A 66 5.93 12.89 -2.58
CA PRO A 66 6.11 13.94 -3.57
C PRO A 66 6.08 13.41 -5.00
N ASN A 67 5.12 13.86 -5.81
CA ASN A 67 4.93 13.41 -7.20
C ASN A 67 4.63 11.90 -7.35
N VAL A 68 4.15 11.26 -6.29
CA VAL A 68 3.78 9.84 -6.29
C VAL A 68 2.35 9.70 -5.79
N ASN A 69 1.46 9.32 -6.71
CA ASN A 69 0.09 8.97 -6.40
C ASN A 69 -0.03 7.46 -6.21
N TRP A 70 -0.89 7.05 -5.28
CA TRP A 70 -1.34 5.68 -5.19
C TRP A 70 -2.00 5.26 -6.52
N PRO A 71 -1.73 4.05 -7.04
CA PRO A 71 -2.19 3.65 -8.37
C PRO A 71 -3.71 3.74 -8.54
N LYS A 72 -4.15 4.11 -9.74
CA LYS A 72 -5.58 4.27 -10.05
C LYS A 72 -6.31 2.92 -10.11
N SER A 73 -7.28 2.71 -9.23
CA SER A 73 -8.22 1.59 -9.31
C SER A 73 -9.41 1.92 -10.23
N GLY A 74 -10.25 0.93 -10.55
CA GLY A 74 -11.53 1.12 -11.22
C GLY A 74 -12.64 1.41 -10.20
N ASP A 75 -12.36 2.31 -9.24
CA ASP A 75 -13.10 2.51 -7.99
C ASP A 75 -12.91 1.37 -6.99
N PHE A 76 -14.00 0.77 -6.49
CA PHE A 76 -13.98 -0.30 -5.49
C PHE A 76 -13.35 -1.61 -6.00
N VAL A 77 -13.38 -1.83 -7.32
CA VAL A 77 -12.95 -3.08 -7.96
C VAL A 77 -11.75 -2.87 -8.87
N HIS A 78 -10.96 -3.93 -9.03
CA HIS A 78 -9.88 -3.99 -10.02
C HIS A 78 -10.31 -4.58 -11.36
N VAL A 79 -11.47 -5.25 -11.40
CA VAL A 79 -12.06 -5.85 -12.60
C VAL A 79 -13.54 -5.52 -12.56
N ASP A 80 -14.03 -4.81 -13.58
CA ASP A 80 -15.45 -4.49 -13.68
C ASP A 80 -16.28 -5.67 -14.22
N GLU A 81 -17.61 -5.52 -14.24
CA GLU A 81 -18.54 -6.55 -14.72
C GLU A 81 -18.37 -6.90 -16.21
N ARG A 82 -17.67 -6.06 -16.98
CA ARG A 82 -17.36 -6.27 -18.40
C ARG A 82 -15.98 -6.89 -18.59
N GLY A 83 -15.22 -7.11 -17.51
CA GLY A 83 -13.86 -7.65 -17.54
C GLY A 83 -12.77 -6.61 -17.77
N THR A 84 -13.07 -5.30 -17.69
CA THR A 84 -12.06 -4.24 -17.81
C THR A 84 -11.17 -4.26 -16.58
N LEU A 85 -9.85 -4.31 -16.79
CA LEU A 85 -8.85 -4.31 -15.72
C LEU A 85 -8.43 -2.88 -15.37
N SER A 86 -8.27 -2.58 -14.09
CA SER A 86 -7.83 -1.25 -13.64
C SER A 86 -6.33 -1.02 -13.87
N PRO A 87 -5.87 0.24 -14.06
CA PRO A 87 -4.45 0.56 -14.17
C PRO A 87 -3.61 0.03 -12.99
N ALA A 88 -4.09 0.16 -11.76
CA ALA A 88 -3.43 -0.39 -10.57
C ALA A 88 -3.16 -1.90 -10.68
N LEU A 89 -4.08 -2.65 -11.27
CA LEU A 89 -3.96 -4.09 -11.41
C LEU A 89 -2.92 -4.43 -12.50
N THR A 90 -3.03 -3.81 -13.67
CA THR A 90 -2.21 -4.14 -14.84
C THR A 90 -0.79 -3.57 -14.78
N GLU A 91 -0.61 -2.40 -14.20
CA GLU A 91 0.68 -1.68 -14.23
C GLU A 91 1.51 -1.88 -12.96
N GLN A 92 0.88 -2.25 -11.84
CA GLN A 92 1.57 -2.32 -10.54
C GLN A 92 1.45 -3.71 -9.91
N PHE A 93 0.22 -4.18 -9.64
CA PHE A 93 0.03 -5.38 -8.82
C PHE A 93 0.37 -6.68 -9.55
N LEU A 94 -0.10 -6.88 -10.78
CA LEU A 94 0.24 -8.08 -11.54
C LEU A 94 1.73 -8.16 -11.87
N PRO A 95 2.40 -7.08 -12.33
CA PRO A 95 3.85 -7.09 -12.54
C PRO A 95 4.65 -7.41 -11.28
N ALA A 96 4.29 -6.80 -10.13
CA ALA A 96 4.97 -7.06 -8.87
C ALA A 96 4.83 -8.53 -8.43
N ARG A 97 3.62 -9.11 -8.53
CA ARG A 97 3.38 -10.52 -8.21
C ARG A 97 4.14 -11.46 -9.16
N ALA A 98 4.17 -11.15 -10.45
CA ALA A 98 4.92 -11.93 -11.42
C ALA A 98 6.43 -11.93 -11.12
N ALA A 99 6.99 -10.78 -10.74
CA ALA A 99 8.38 -10.65 -10.32
C ALA A 99 8.67 -11.51 -9.07
N ILE A 100 7.86 -11.39 -8.03
CA ILE A 100 8.01 -12.19 -6.79
C ILE A 100 7.94 -13.69 -7.09
N LEU A 101 6.98 -14.13 -7.91
CA LEU A 101 6.85 -15.53 -8.28
C LEU A 101 8.07 -16.01 -9.07
N LYS A 102 8.58 -15.20 -9.99
CA LYS A 102 9.79 -15.51 -10.77
C LYS A 102 11.00 -15.69 -9.85
N ASP A 103 11.20 -14.76 -8.91
CA ASP A 103 12.31 -14.80 -7.97
C ASP A 103 12.23 -16.02 -7.05
N TYR A 104 11.04 -16.33 -6.56
CA TYR A 104 10.77 -17.57 -5.83
C TYR A 104 11.19 -18.79 -6.64
N LEU A 105 10.68 -18.96 -7.87
CA LEU A 105 10.99 -20.12 -8.70
C LEU A 105 12.48 -20.23 -9.03
N GLN A 106 13.17 -19.11 -9.24
CA GLN A 106 14.63 -19.11 -9.44
C GLN A 106 15.37 -19.61 -8.21
N LYS A 107 15.03 -19.10 -7.01
CA LYS A 107 15.61 -19.58 -5.75
C LYS A 107 15.41 -21.09 -5.57
N TYR A 108 14.22 -21.60 -5.85
CA TYR A 108 13.93 -23.03 -5.75
C TYR A 108 14.70 -23.89 -6.76
N LYS A 109 14.94 -23.41 -7.98
CA LYS A 109 15.75 -24.12 -8.97
C LYS A 109 17.23 -24.17 -8.58
N THR A 110 17.73 -23.17 -7.85
CA THR A 110 19.11 -23.12 -7.38
C THR A 110 19.36 -23.92 -6.10
N LEU A 111 18.31 -24.26 -5.33
CA LEU A 111 18.41 -25.15 -4.18
C LEU A 111 18.66 -26.58 -4.67
N LYS A 112 19.81 -27.17 -4.31
CA LYS A 112 20.05 -28.60 -4.58
C LYS A 112 19.06 -29.43 -3.75
N LYS A 113 18.69 -30.60 -4.30
CA LYS A 113 17.70 -31.57 -3.76
C LYS A 113 17.85 -31.93 -2.25
N GLY A 114 18.94 -31.54 -1.58
CA GLY A 114 19.20 -31.74 -0.15
C GLY A 114 18.99 -30.54 0.79
N GLU A 115 18.81 -29.30 0.31
CA GLU A 115 18.70 -28.10 1.16
C GLU A 115 17.24 -27.67 1.46
N LEU A 116 16.26 -28.34 0.85
CA LEU A 116 14.81 -28.06 1.01
C LEU A 116 14.28 -28.28 2.44
N ARG A 117 15.06 -28.85 3.36
CA ARG A 117 14.67 -29.06 4.77
C ARG A 117 14.96 -27.87 5.69
N ALA A 118 15.60 -26.81 5.21
CA ALA A 118 16.04 -25.67 6.03
C ALA A 118 15.45 -24.33 5.57
N LEU A 119 14.24 -24.31 5.00
CA LEU A 119 13.54 -23.04 4.83
C LEU A 119 13.11 -22.56 6.23
N PRO A 120 13.52 -21.35 6.67
CA PRO A 120 13.04 -20.83 7.94
C PRO A 120 11.52 -20.72 7.85
N THR A 121 10.84 -21.29 8.84
CA THR A 121 9.45 -20.93 9.11
C THR A 121 9.40 -19.42 9.23
N VAL A 122 8.68 -18.77 8.31
CA VAL A 122 8.30 -17.37 8.47
C VAL A 122 7.46 -17.34 9.73
N THR A 123 8.03 -16.91 10.84
CA THR A 123 7.27 -16.54 12.02
C THR A 123 6.74 -15.14 11.75
N ASP A 124 5.41 -15.05 11.70
CA ASP A 124 4.66 -13.80 11.62
C ASP A 124 5.02 -12.82 12.76
#